data_AF-A0A973CGT6-F1
#
_entry.id   AF-A0A973CGT6-F1
#
_cell.length_a   1.000
_cell.length_b   1.000
_cell.length_c   1.000
_cell.angle_alpha   90.00
_cell.angle_beta   90.00
_cell.angle_gamma   90.00
#
_symmetry.space_group_name_H-M   'P 1'
#
loop_
_entity.id
_entity.type
_entity.pdbx_description
1 polymer ?
#
loop_
_entity_poly.entity_id
_entity_poly.type
_entity_poly.pdbx_seq_one_letter_code
_entity_poly.pdbx_strand_id
1 'polypeptide(L)'
;MSKLRILKYNINELVIDHDAIADNLNEACHRNGVDYKLIGIFQNRWQVIFSIEPCKEIYHYNIDFFMGPSEEDIIADIYSHWQSDIQTLGMIRVNDEYLGVFEKVAE
;
A
#
# COMPACT_ATOMS: atom_id res chain seq x y z
N MET A 1 -10.13 11.17 -20.65
CA MET A 1 -10.45 10.49 -19.39
C MET A 1 -9.22 9.72 -18.98
N SER A 2 -8.62 10.02 -17.83
CA SER A 2 -7.56 9.16 -17.28
C SER A 2 -8.21 7.82 -16.91
N LYS A 3 -7.62 6.71 -17.35
CA LYS A 3 -8.20 5.39 -17.13
C LYS A 3 -7.69 4.85 -15.80
N LEU A 4 -8.58 4.75 -14.83
CA LEU A 4 -8.38 4.00 -13.59
C LEU A 4 -7.82 2.61 -13.91
N ARG A 5 -6.78 2.19 -13.19
CA ARG A 5 -6.22 0.85 -13.26
C ARG A 5 -6.38 0.14 -11.93
N ILE A 6 -6.44 -1.18 -12.01
CA ILE A 6 -6.65 -2.04 -10.85
C ILE A 6 -5.57 -3.11 -10.84
N LEU A 7 -4.91 -3.28 -9.70
CA LEU A 7 -4.00 -4.39 -9.40
C LEU A 7 -4.68 -5.30 -8.38
N LYS A 8 -4.50 -6.60 -8.54
CA LYS A 8 -5.16 -7.62 -7.69
C LYS A 8 -4.13 -8.62 -7.24
N TYR A 9 -4.15 -8.92 -5.95
CA TYR A 9 -3.25 -9.88 -5.32
C TYR A 9 -4.05 -10.80 -4.40
N ASN A 10 -3.68 -12.06 -4.35
CA ASN A 10 -4.25 -12.99 -3.38
C ASN A 10 -3.71 -12.66 -1.99
N ILE A 11 -4.54 -12.76 -0.95
CA ILE A 11 -4.08 -12.54 0.43
C ILE A 11 -2.93 -13.49 0.81
N ASN A 12 -2.92 -14.72 0.29
CA ASN A 12 -1.85 -15.66 0.54
C ASN A 12 -0.51 -15.18 -0.02
N GLU A 13 -0.49 -14.41 -1.12
CA GLU A 13 0.74 -13.84 -1.67
C GLU A 13 1.31 -12.77 -0.74
N LEU A 14 0.44 -11.91 -0.16
CA LEU A 14 0.84 -10.92 0.85
C LEU A 14 1.38 -11.56 2.13
N VAL A 15 0.84 -12.72 2.53
CA VAL A 15 1.33 -13.48 3.68
C VAL A 15 2.71 -14.09 3.41
N ILE A 16 2.98 -14.49 2.16
CA ILE A 16 4.24 -15.13 1.78
C ILE A 16 5.35 -14.08 1.63
N ASP A 17 5.06 -12.97 0.93
CA ASP A 17 6.06 -11.98 0.54
C ASP A 17 5.40 -10.62 0.24
N HIS A 18 5.15 -9.82 1.27
CA HIS A 18 4.55 -8.49 1.10
C HIS A 18 5.52 -7.49 0.43
N ASP A 19 6.84 -7.68 0.60
CA ASP A 19 7.87 -6.86 -0.04
C ASP A 19 7.80 -6.98 -1.56
N ALA A 20 7.72 -8.21 -2.09
CA ALA A 20 7.54 -8.43 -3.53
C ALA A 20 6.24 -7.81 -4.07
N ILE A 21 5.19 -7.74 -3.25
CA ILE A 21 3.93 -7.09 -3.63
C ILE A 21 4.09 -5.57 -3.67
N ALA A 22 4.81 -5.00 -2.71
CA ALA A 22 5.16 -3.58 -2.70
C ALA A 22 6.03 -3.21 -3.93
N ASP A 23 7.05 -4.01 -4.26
CA ASP A 23 7.87 -3.81 -5.45
C ASP A 23 7.04 -3.85 -6.73
N ASN A 24 6.19 -4.86 -6.88
CA ASN A 24 5.27 -4.97 -8.03
C ASN A 24 4.29 -3.78 -8.11
N LEU A 25 3.82 -3.27 -6.97
CA LEU A 25 2.97 -2.08 -6.91
C LEU A 25 3.72 -0.84 -7.40
N ASN A 26 4.95 -0.62 -6.91
CA ASN A 26 5.81 0.48 -7.36
C ASN A 26 6.10 0.38 -8.87
N GLU A 27 6.48 -0.80 -9.36
CA GLU A 27 6.73 -1.01 -10.79
C GLU A 27 5.49 -0.71 -11.64
N ALA A 28 4.31 -1.13 -11.19
CA ALA A 28 3.06 -0.86 -11.87
C ALA A 28 2.71 0.64 -11.88
N CYS A 29 3.09 1.37 -10.82
CA CYS A 29 2.88 2.80 -10.69
C CYS A 29 3.84 3.63 -11.56
N HIS A 30 5.03 3.11 -11.93
CA HIS A 30 6.04 3.84 -12.72
C HIS A 30 6.24 3.30 -14.15
N ARG A 31 5.26 2.56 -14.69
CA ARG A 31 5.42 1.87 -15.97
C ARG A 31 5.09 2.74 -17.19
N ASN A 32 5.91 2.64 -18.23
CA ASN A 32 5.66 3.19 -19.57
C ASN A 32 5.57 4.73 -19.63
N GLY A 33 6.33 5.43 -18.78
CA GLY A 33 6.44 6.90 -18.82
C GLY A 33 5.19 7.64 -18.34
N VAL A 34 4.31 6.97 -17.59
CA VAL A 34 3.17 7.56 -16.92
C VAL A 34 3.22 7.13 -15.46
N ASP A 35 3.23 8.10 -14.56
CA ASP A 35 3.18 7.85 -13.11
C ASP A 35 1.74 7.70 -12.64
N TYR A 36 1.52 6.76 -11.74
CA TYR A 36 0.22 6.49 -11.12
C TYR A 36 0.32 6.63 -9.60
N LYS A 37 -0.77 7.13 -9.00
CA LYS A 37 -0.97 7.20 -7.57
C LYS A 37 -1.99 6.17 -7.12
N LEU A 38 -1.75 5.53 -5.98
CA LEU A 38 -2.74 4.71 -5.27
C LEU A 38 -3.84 5.59 -4.67
N ILE A 39 -5.09 5.33 -5.04
CA ILE A 39 -6.27 6.08 -4.56
C ILE A 39 -7.25 5.25 -3.74
N GLY A 40 -7.04 3.92 -3.69
CA GLY A 40 -7.95 3.06 -2.97
C GLY A 40 -7.39 1.67 -2.73
N ILE A 41 -7.64 1.16 -1.53
CA ILE A 41 -7.32 -0.20 -1.10
C ILE A 41 -8.65 -0.86 -0.74
N PHE A 42 -8.95 -1.98 -1.39
CA PHE A 42 -10.12 -2.78 -1.08
C PHE A 42 -9.70 -4.22 -0.79
N GLN A 43 -10.24 -4.79 0.28
CA GLN A 43 -9.99 -6.17 0.65
C GLN A 43 -11.28 -6.96 0.74
N ASN A 44 -11.26 -8.19 0.24
CA ASN A 44 -12.25 -9.21 0.58
C ASN A 44 -11.55 -10.44 1.18
N ARG A 45 -12.30 -11.53 1.43
CA ARG A 45 -11.77 -12.75 2.05
C ARG A 45 -10.54 -13.37 1.35
N TRP A 46 -10.35 -13.15 0.06
CA TRP A 46 -9.36 -13.88 -0.75
C TRP A 46 -8.33 -12.97 -1.42
N GLN A 47 -8.64 -11.69 -1.58
CA GLN A 47 -7.82 -10.80 -2.39
C GLN A 47 -7.80 -9.38 -1.84
N VAL A 48 -6.71 -8.70 -2.16
CA VAL A 48 -6.55 -7.26 -2.03
C VAL A 48 -6.55 -6.65 -3.43
N ILE A 49 -7.21 -5.52 -3.55
CA ILE A 49 -7.37 -4.76 -4.78
C ILE A 49 -6.85 -3.35 -4.54
N PHE A 50 -5.84 -2.97 -5.33
CA PHE A 50 -5.29 -1.63 -5.36
C PHE A 50 -5.82 -0.89 -6.59
N SER A 51 -6.39 0.29 -6.35
CA SER A 51 -6.89 1.17 -7.41
C SER A 51 -5.93 2.32 -7.61
N ILE A 52 -5.42 2.48 -8.83
CA ILE A 52 -4.42 3.50 -9.16
C ILE A 52 -4.90 4.41 -10.31
N GLU A 53 -4.53 5.68 -10.27
CA GLU A 53 -4.86 6.66 -11.31
C GLU A 53 -3.63 7.48 -11.73
N PRO A 54 -3.57 7.99 -12.97
CA PRO A 54 -2.46 8.83 -13.40
C PRO A 54 -2.28 10.07 -12.52
N CYS A 55 -1.04 10.37 -12.17
CA CYS A 55 -0.68 11.51 -11.33
C CYS A 55 0.54 12.24 -11.91
N LYS A 56 0.95 13.34 -11.28
CA LYS A 56 2.10 14.16 -11.69
C LYS A 56 3.34 13.96 -10.81
N GLU A 57 3.15 13.35 -9.65
CA GLU A 57 4.18 13.15 -8.64
C GLU A 57 4.56 11.67 -8.62
N ILE A 58 5.79 11.38 -8.23
CA ILE A 58 6.28 10.01 -8.08
C ILE A 58 6.07 9.63 -6.61
N TYR A 59 5.45 8.49 -6.38
CA TYR A 59 5.15 7.97 -5.05
C TYR A 59 5.79 6.61 -4.86
N HIS A 60 6.43 6.42 -3.72
CA HIS A 60 6.94 5.13 -3.28
C HIS A 60 5.98 4.51 -2.27
N TYR A 61 5.70 3.23 -2.49
CA TYR A 61 4.79 2.44 -1.66
C TYR A 61 5.57 1.40 -0.85
N ASN A 62 5.28 1.31 0.44
CA ASN A 62 5.74 0.22 1.30
C ASN A 62 4.52 -0.54 1.85
N ILE A 63 4.63 -1.85 2.01
CA ILE A 63 3.60 -2.67 2.67
C ILE A 63 4.31 -3.43 3.76
N ASP A 64 4.00 -3.16 5.02
CA ASP A 64 4.72 -3.76 6.15
C ASP A 64 3.78 -3.94 7.35
N PHE A 65 4.15 -4.80 8.29
CA PHE A 65 3.41 -4.98 9.52
C PHE A 65 3.50 -3.74 10.39
N PHE A 66 2.43 -3.47 11.12
CA PHE A 66 2.50 -2.53 12.24
C PHE A 66 3.41 -3.08 13.34
N MET A 67 4.04 -2.19 14.11
CA MET A 67 4.94 -2.59 15.21
C MET A 67 4.34 -3.55 16.24
N GLY A 68 3.01 -3.57 16.37
CA GLY A 68 2.30 -4.51 17.23
C GLY A 68 0.86 -4.74 16.78
N PRO A 69 0.22 -5.81 17.29
CA PRO A 69 -1.13 -6.17 16.88
C PRO A 69 -2.22 -5.39 17.63
N SER A 70 -1.87 -4.63 18.68
CA SER A 70 -2.86 -3.89 19.45
C SER A 70 -3.27 -2.60 18.73
N GLU A 71 -4.49 -2.13 19.01
CA GLU A 71 -4.98 -0.84 18.47
C GLU A 71 -4.05 0.32 18.86
N GLU A 72 -3.50 0.29 20.08
CA GLU A 72 -2.57 1.30 20.58
C GLU A 72 -1.25 1.31 19.79
N ASP A 73 -0.69 0.13 19.50
CA ASP A 73 0.53 -0.01 18.71
C ASP A 73 0.32 0.51 17.29
N ILE A 74 -0.78 0.11 16.65
CA ILE A 74 -1.14 0.52 15.29
C ILE A 74 -1.28 2.05 15.22
N ILE A 75 -2.00 2.66 16.17
CA ILE A 75 -2.18 4.12 16.21
C ILE A 75 -0.85 4.83 16.41
N ALA A 76 0.00 4.35 17.34
CA ALA A 76 1.32 4.94 17.59
C ALA A 76 2.21 4.91 16.34
N ASP A 77 2.15 3.81 15.60
CA ASP A 77 2.94 3.61 14.39
C ASP A 77 2.46 4.51 13.23
N ILE A 78 1.14 4.67 13.06
CA ILE A 78 0.56 5.64 12.12
C ILE A 78 1.04 7.07 12.43
N TYR A 79 1.06 7.45 13.72
CA TYR A 79 1.56 8.77 14.13
C TYR A 79 3.06 8.95 13.89
N SER A 80 3.86 7.90 14.13
CA SER A 80 5.31 7.92 13.88
C SER A 80 5.62 8.13 12.38
N HIS A 81 4.92 7.41 11.51
CA HIS A 81 5.07 7.57 10.06
C HIS A 81 4.68 8.98 9.60
N TRP A 82 3.57 9.51 10.11
CA TRP A 82 3.13 10.86 9.76
C TRP A 82 4.15 11.94 10.13
N GLN A 83 4.86 11.79 11.26
CA GLN A 83 5.95 12.70 11.66
C GLN A 83 7.18 12.61 10.74
N SER A 84 7.30 11.54 9.96
CA SER A 84 8.42 11.27 9.04
C SER A 84 8.05 11.49 7.57
N ASP A 85 6.98 12.26 7.29
CA ASP A 85 6.42 12.51 5.96
C ASP A 85 6.02 11.23 5.19
N ILE A 86 5.69 10.16 5.93
CA ILE A 86 5.15 8.91 5.39
C ILE A 86 3.67 8.84 5.72
N GLN A 87 2.82 8.72 4.70
CA GLN A 87 1.38 8.62 4.86
C GLN A 87 0.93 7.16 4.96
N THR A 88 0.12 6.82 5.95
CA THR A 88 -0.61 5.55 5.95
C THR A 88 -1.86 5.68 5.08
N LEU A 89 -1.96 4.89 4.00
CA LEU A 89 -3.09 4.91 3.07
C LEU A 89 -4.20 3.94 3.47
N GLY A 90 -3.86 2.88 4.18
CA GLY A 90 -4.84 1.91 4.65
C GLY A 90 -4.20 0.69 5.30
N MET A 91 -5.05 -0.25 5.66
CA MET A 91 -4.66 -1.47 6.37
C MET A 91 -5.23 -2.69 5.64
N ILE A 92 -4.46 -3.76 5.61
CA ILE A 92 -4.83 -5.06 5.05
C ILE A 92 -4.77 -6.06 6.19
N ARG A 93 -5.88 -6.74 6.47
CA ARG A 93 -5.89 -7.81 7.48
C ARG A 93 -5.29 -9.08 6.91
N VAL A 94 -4.27 -9.64 7.55
CA VAL A 94 -3.69 -10.94 7.19
C VAL A 94 -3.70 -11.83 8.42
N ASN A 95 -4.47 -12.92 8.38
CA ASN A 95 -4.71 -13.76 9.56
C ASN A 95 -5.22 -12.94 10.78
N ASP A 96 -4.45 -12.94 11.87
CA ASP A 96 -4.72 -12.20 13.11
C ASP A 96 -3.90 -10.90 13.24
N GLU A 97 -3.24 -10.49 12.15
CA GLU A 97 -2.38 -9.31 12.08
C GLU A 97 -2.84 -8.33 11.00
N TYR A 98 -2.19 -7.17 10.97
CA TYR A 98 -2.45 -6.11 10.01
C TYR A 98 -1.16 -5.67 9.32
N LEU A 99 -1.21 -5.59 8.00
CA LEU A 99 -0.23 -4.88 7.18
C LEU A 99 -0.74 -3.45 6.94
N GLY A 100 0.12 -2.47 7.16
CA GLY A 100 -0.08 -1.11 6.70
C GLY A 100 0.36 -0.95 5.25
N VAL A 101 -0.34 -0.10 4.51
CA VAL A 101 0.11 0.37 3.19
C VAL A 101 0.53 1.82 3.36
N PHE A 102 1.81 2.09 3.14
CA PHE A 102 2.45 3.36 3.38
C PHE A 102 2.86 4.02 2.05
N GLU A 103 2.79 5.35 1.98
CA GLU A 103 3.15 6.16 0.81
C GLU A 103 4.14 7.26 1.22
N LYS A 104 5.17 7.47 0.41
CA LYS A 104 6.07 8.63 0.50
C LYS A 104 6.25 9.24 -0.89
N VAL A 105 6.27 10.57 -1.01
CA VAL A 105 6.64 11.24 -2.26
C VAL A 105 8.13 11.00 -2.53
N ALA A 106 8.48 10.58 -3.75
CA ALA A 106 9.88 10.44 -4.15
C ALA A 106 10.54 11.82 -4.29
N GLU A 107 11.72 11.97 -3.69
CA GLU A 107 12.54 13.20 -3.73
C GLU A 107 13.22 13.41 -5.09
#